data_AF-A0A1I0F8X7-F1
#
_entry.id   AF-A0A1I0F8X7-F1
#
_cell.length_a   1.000
_cell.length_b   1.000
_cell.length_c   1.000
_cell.angle_alpha   90.00
_cell.angle_beta   90.00
_cell.angle_gamma   90.00
#
_symmetry.space_group_name_H-M   'P 1'
#
loop_
_entity.id
_entity.type
_entity.pdbx_description
1 polymer ?
#
loop_
_entity_poly.entity_id
_entity_poly.type
_entity_poly.pdbx_seq_one_letter_code
_entity_poly.pdbx_strand_id
1 'polypeptide(L)' 'MNTELIATLKSKKKELKTWQETMHKSPELSMQEENTAKYIADVVKSFGA' A
#
# COMPACT_ATOMS: atom_id res chain seq x y z
N MET A 1 -20.81 -5.44 14.57
CA MET A 1 -19.71 -5.61 13.60
C MET A 1 -20.05 -4.82 12.35
N ASN A 2 -19.22 -3.88 11.91
CA ASN A 2 -19.52 -3.05 10.74
C ASN A 2 -19.28 -3.86 9.45
N THR A 3 -20.36 -4.42 8.89
CA THR A 3 -20.32 -5.33 7.71
C THR A 3 -19.89 -4.60 6.43
N GLU A 4 -20.23 -3.32 6.30
CA GLU A 4 -19.86 -2.48 5.15
C GLU A 4 -18.35 -2.23 5.12
N LEU A 5 -17.75 -1.95 6.27
CA LEU A 5 -16.30 -1.79 6.40
C LEU A 5 -15.56 -3.08 6.01
N ILE A 6 -16.07 -4.24 6.46
CA ILE A 6 -15.47 -5.55 6.13
C ILE A 6 -15.59 -5.85 4.64
N ALA A 7 -16.75 -5.57 4.03
CA ALA A 7 -16.96 -5.76 2.60
C ALA A 7 -16.02 -4.87 1.78
N THR A 8 -15.89 -3.61 2.16
CA THR A 8 -14.97 -2.65 1.54
C THR A 8 -13.53 -3.14 1.63
N LEU A 9 -13.06 -3.52 2.82
CA LEU A 9 -11.70 -4.03 3.00
C LEU A 9 -11.43 -5.29 2.16
N LYS A 10 -12.39 -6.22 2.09
CA LYS A 10 -12.28 -7.41 1.24
C LYS A 10 -12.14 -7.06 -0.24
N SER A 11 -12.88 -6.07 -0.73
CA SER A 11 -12.77 -5.60 -2.13
C SER A 11 -11.38 -5.06 -2.46
N LYS A 12 -10.67 -4.52 -1.45
CA LYS A 12 -9.32 -3.95 -1.56
C LYS A 12 -8.19 -4.96 -1.43
N LYS A 13 -8.49 -6.24 -1.12
CA LYS A 13 -7.46 -7.27 -0.85
C LYS A 13 -6.40 -7.40 -1.95
N LYS A 14 -6.80 -7.33 -3.22
CA LYS A 14 -5.87 -7.44 -4.36
C LYS A 14 -4.89 -6.26 -4.40
N GLU A 15 -5.40 -5.05 -4.18
CA GLU A 15 -4.62 -3.82 -4.13
C GLU A 15 -3.60 -3.85 -2.98
N LEU A 16 -4.04 -4.23 -1.78
CA LEU A 16 -3.17 -4.41 -0.62
C LEU A 16 -2.06 -5.43 -0.87
N LYS A 17 -2.38 -6.53 -1.58
CA LYS A 17 -1.40 -7.55 -1.95
C LYS A 17 -0.35 -7.00 -2.91
N THR A 18 -0.75 -6.16 -3.87
CA THR A 18 0.19 -5.51 -4.80
C THR A 18 1.15 -4.58 -4.07
N TRP A 19 0.70 -3.81 -3.07
CA TRP A 19 1.59 -2.98 -2.26
C TRP A 19 2.64 -3.82 -1.53
N GLN A 20 2.21 -4.91 -0.90
CA GLN A 20 3.11 -5.84 -0.20
C GLN A 20 4.11 -6.49 -1.16
N GLU A 21 3.67 -6.97 -2.32
CA GLU A 21 4.55 -7.58 -3.31
C GLU A 21 5.55 -6.59 -3.90
N THR A 22 5.14 -5.35 -4.13
CA THR A 22 6.02 -4.31 -4.68
C THR A 22 7.16 -4.01 -3.72
N MET A 23 6.83 -3.71 -2.45
CA MET A 23 7.85 -3.44 -1.43
C MET A 23 8.70 -4.68 -1.12
N HIS A 24 8.12 -5.89 -1.13
CA HIS A 24 8.86 -7.12 -0.84
C HIS A 24 9.85 -7.50 -1.94
N LYS A 25 9.56 -7.18 -3.21
CA LYS A 25 10.48 -7.42 -4.33
C LYS A 25 11.71 -6.51 -4.32
N SER A 26 11.62 -5.36 -3.67
CA SER A 26 12.67 -4.35 -3.62
C SER A 26 12.83 -3.81 -2.19
N PRO A 27 13.34 -4.62 -1.24
CA PRO A 27 13.53 -4.17 0.12
C PRO A 27 14.65 -3.13 0.20
N GLU A 28 14.47 -2.15 1.08
CA GLU A 28 15.45 -1.10 1.34
C GLU A 28 15.87 -1.12 2.82
N LEU A 29 17.08 -0.63 3.09
CA LEU A 29 17.61 -0.51 4.44
C LEU A 29 17.00 0.72 5.14
N SER A 30 17.06 0.72 6.47
CA SER A 30 16.70 1.91 7.24
C SER A 30 17.55 3.11 6.83
N MET A 31 16.91 4.27 6.68
CA MET A 31 17.50 5.54 6.23
C MET A 31 17.94 5.54 4.75
N GLN A 32 17.50 4.56 3.95
CA GLN A 32 17.81 4.39 2.53
C GLN A 32 16.56 3.90 1.75
N GLU A 33 15.38 4.21 2.28
CA GLU A 33 14.09 3.77 1.73
C GLU A 33 13.48 4.77 0.74
N GLU A 34 14.30 5.49 -0.04
CA GLU A 34 13.81 6.55 -0.91
C GLU A 34 12.81 6.04 -1.95
N ASN A 35 12.99 4.82 -2.49
CA ASN A 35 12.06 4.27 -3.48
C ASN A 35 10.75 3.81 -2.82
N THR A 36 10.81 3.19 -1.65
CA THR A 36 9.65 2.77 -0.86
C THR A 36 8.85 4.00 -0.41
N ALA A 37 9.51 5.04 0.09
CA ALA A 37 8.89 6.30 0.48
C ALA A 37 8.19 6.97 -0.71
N LYS A 38 8.85 7.03 -1.87
CA LYS A 38 8.26 7.55 -3.11
C LYS A 38 7.02 6.75 -3.53
N TYR A 39 7.12 5.42 -3.51
CA TYR A 39 6.00 4.55 -3.87
C TYR A 39 4.78 4.78 -2.97
N ILE A 40 4.99 4.85 -1.65
CA ILE A 40 3.91 5.13 -0.69
C ILE A 40 3.33 6.52 -0.95
N ALA A 41 4.16 7.54 -1.20
CA ALA A 41 3.69 8.88 -1.50
C ALA A 41 2.81 8.92 -2.75
N ASP A 42 3.18 8.21 -3.81
CA ASP A 42 2.40 8.12 -5.05
C ASP A 42 1.07 7.36 -4.82
N VAL A 43 1.08 6.29 -4.01
CA VAL A 43 -0.15 5.58 -3.59
C VAL A 43 -1.08 6.52 -2.82
N VAL A 44 -0.58 7.28 -1.84
CA VAL A 44 -1.41 8.18 -1.03
C VAL A 44 -2.00 9.33 -1.87
N LYS A 45 -1.22 9.91 -2.80
CA LYS A 45 -1.74 10.90 -3.75
C LYS A 45 -2.89 10.36 -4.60
N SER A 46 -2.85 9.07 -4.95
CA SER A 46 -3.95 8.44 -5.73
C SER A 46 -5.29 8.43 -4.98
N PHE A 47 -5.29 8.64 -3.66
CA PHE A 47 -6.51 8.74 -2.85
C PHE A 47 -7.12 10.15 -2.87
N GLY A 48 -6.47 11.14 -3.51
CA GLY A 48 -6.92 12.53 -3.60
C GLY A 48 -6.26 13.48 -2.59
N ALA A 49 -5.09 13.11 -2.05
CA ALA A 49 -4.28 13.94 -1.16
C ALA A 49 -3.47 15.00 -1.91
#